data_AF-A0A350LRI8-F1
#
_entry.id   AF-A0A350LRI8-F1
#
_cell.length_a   1.000
_cell.length_b   1.000
_cell.length_c   1.000
_cell.angle_alpha   90.00
_cell.angle_beta   90.00
_cell.angle_gamma   90.00
#
_symmetry.space_group_name_H-M   'P 1'
#
loop_
_entity.id
_entity.type
_entity.pdbx_description
1 polymer ?
#
loop_
_entity_poly.entity_id
_entity_poly.type
_entity_poly.pdbx_seq_one_letter_code
_entity_poly.pdbx_strand_id
1 'polypeptide(L)'
;MQFTTPRRRRAPEPIVPMINVVFLLLIFFLMSAQIAPPAPFDVTLPKSADGDHAAPTDTLYMDAKGRLAFNEARGDAVLDALAARA
;
A
#
# COMPACT_ATOMS: atom_id res chain seq x y z
N MET A 1 -21.38 -33.32 -58.12
CA MET A 1 -20.77 -33.49 -56.80
C MET A 1 -21.09 -32.24 -55.98
N GLN A 2 -21.87 -32.36 -54.90
CA GLN A 2 -22.16 -31.22 -54.02
C GLN A 2 -21.04 -31.11 -52.98
N PHE A 3 -20.32 -29.99 -53.00
CA PHE A 3 -19.29 -29.69 -52.01
C PHE A 3 -19.93 -28.89 -50.88
N THR A 4 -20.16 -29.54 -49.73
CA THR A 4 -20.51 -28.82 -48.51
C THR A 4 -19.32 -27.95 -48.11
N THR A 5 -19.55 -26.64 -48.01
CA THR A 5 -18.54 -25.69 -47.54
C THR A 5 -18.28 -25.92 -46.05
N PRO A 6 -17.02 -26.12 -45.60
CA PRO A 6 -16.73 -26.34 -44.20
C PRO A 6 -17.11 -25.10 -43.38
N ARG A 7 -17.86 -25.29 -42.30
CA ARG A 7 -18.29 -24.19 -41.42
C ARG A 7 -17.07 -23.59 -40.73
N ARG A 8 -16.77 -22.32 -41.03
CA ARG A 8 -15.67 -21.58 -40.43
C ARG A 8 -15.82 -21.56 -38.91
N ARG A 9 -14.85 -22.13 -38.18
CA ARG A 9 -14.83 -22.15 -36.72
C ARG A 9 -14.63 -20.71 -36.23
N ARG A 10 -15.47 -20.26 -35.30
CA ARG A 10 -15.37 -18.91 -34.71
C ARG A 10 -14.02 -18.81 -34.00
N ALA A 11 -13.28 -17.74 -34.26
CA ALA A 11 -12.02 -17.49 -33.56
C ALA A 11 -12.32 -17.35 -32.05
N PRO A 12 -11.51 -17.98 -31.18
CA PRO A 12 -11.63 -17.80 -29.74
C PRO A 12 -11.40 -16.32 -29.39
N GLU A 13 -12.12 -15.84 -28.38
CA GLU A 13 -11.92 -14.48 -27.86
C GLU A 13 -10.47 -14.33 -27.37
N PRO A 14 -9.84 -13.15 -27.54
CA PRO A 14 -8.45 -12.92 -27.19
C PRO A 14 -8.28 -12.76 -25.66
N ILE A 15 -8.43 -13.87 -24.93
CA ILE A 15 -8.33 -13.93 -23.47
C ILE A 15 -6.89 -13.63 -23.01
N VAL A 16 -5.88 -14.13 -23.74
CA VAL A 16 -4.47 -13.96 -23.36
C VAL A 16 -4.06 -12.46 -23.32
N PRO A 17 -4.38 -11.63 -24.34
CA PRO A 17 -4.18 -10.19 -24.25
C PRO A 17 -4.90 -9.52 -23.06
N MET A 18 -6.12 -9.94 -22.74
CA MET A 18 -6.89 -9.38 -21.61
C MET A 18 -6.25 -9.73 -20.25
N ILE A 19 -5.78 -10.97 -20.10
CA ILE A 19 -5.03 -11.41 -18.90
C ILE A 19 -3.78 -10.55 -18.73
N ASN A 20 -3.03 -10.28 -19.81
CA ASN A 20 -1.83 -9.46 -19.72
C ASN A 20 -2.13 -8.07 -19.16
N VAL A 21 -3.20 -7.41 -19.62
CA VAL A 21 -3.57 -6.07 -19.09
C VAL A 21 -3.90 -6.15 -17.59
N VAL A 22 -4.73 -7.10 -17.16
CA VAL A 22 -5.10 -7.24 -15.74
C VAL A 22 -3.89 -7.61 -14.88
N PHE A 23 -3.04 -8.51 -15.35
CA PHE A 23 -1.85 -8.94 -14.62
C PHE A 23 -0.85 -7.79 -14.43
N LEU A 24 -0.64 -6.99 -15.48
CA LEU A 24 0.18 -5.79 -15.40
C LEU A 24 -0.39 -4.77 -14.42
N LEU A 25 -1.71 -4.57 -14.42
CA LEU A 25 -2.37 -3.71 -13.43
C LEU A 25 -2.18 -4.23 -12.00
N LEU A 26 -2.28 -5.55 -11.78
CA LEU A 26 -2.08 -6.15 -10.45
C LEU A 26 -0.63 -6.04 -9.98
N ILE A 27 0.37 -6.27 -10.83
CA ILE A 27 1.79 -6.08 -10.47
C ILE A 27 2.07 -4.61 -10.18
N PHE A 28 1.58 -3.71 -11.03
CA PHE A 28 1.77 -2.27 -10.84
C PHE A 28 1.13 -1.81 -9.52
N PHE A 29 -0.10 -2.26 -9.24
CA PHE A 29 -0.76 -2.01 -7.97
C PHE A 29 0.04 -2.60 -6.81
N LEU A 30 0.46 -3.86 -6.89
CA LEU A 30 1.25 -4.50 -5.83
C LEU A 30 2.59 -3.80 -5.57
N MET A 31 3.26 -3.32 -6.61
CA MET A 31 4.55 -2.62 -6.50
C MET A 31 4.39 -1.24 -5.84
N SER A 32 3.28 -0.55 -6.12
CA SER A 32 3.05 0.84 -5.67
C SER A 32 2.16 0.96 -4.43
N ALA A 33 1.35 -0.05 -4.13
CA ALA A 33 0.47 -0.06 -2.98
C ALA A 33 1.29 -0.16 -1.70
N GLN A 34 1.41 0.97 -1.00
CA GLN A 34 1.93 1.02 0.35
C GLN A 34 0.77 0.87 1.32
N ILE A 35 0.76 -0.24 2.06
CA ILE A 35 -0.11 -0.36 3.23
C ILE A 35 0.56 0.45 4.33
N ALA A 36 -0.01 1.62 4.66
CA ALA A 36 0.45 2.40 5.80
C ALA A 36 0.36 1.52 7.06
N PRO A 37 1.45 1.34 7.82
CA PRO A 37 1.40 0.60 9.07
C PRO A 37 0.34 1.21 10.00
N PRO A 38 -0.48 0.41 10.68
CA PRO A 38 -1.38 0.94 11.68
C PRO A 38 -0.57 1.65 12.77
N ALA A 39 -1.12 2.73 13.32
CA ALA A 39 -0.49 3.43 14.43
C ALA A 39 -0.26 2.45 15.60
N PRO A 40 0.87 2.55 16.33
CA PRO A 40 1.21 1.64 17.42
C PRO A 40 0.23 1.71 18.60
N PHE A 41 -0.63 2.72 18.63
CA PHE A 41 -1.67 2.93 19.62
C PHE A 41 -2.79 3.80 19.10
N ASP A 42 -3.92 3.73 19.80
CA ASP A 42 -5.10 4.55 19.54
C ASP A 42 -4.87 5.97 20.08
N VAL A 43 -4.47 6.88 19.20
CA VAL A 43 -4.33 8.32 19.49
C VAL A 43 -5.40 9.12 18.78
N THR A 44 -6.07 9.99 19.54
CA THR A 44 -6.95 10.99 18.97
C THR A 44 -6.11 12.20 18.53
N LEU A 45 -5.89 12.35 17.23
CA LEU A 45 -5.18 13.52 16.70
C LEU A 45 -6.08 14.76 16.74
N PRO A 46 -5.52 15.95 17.02
CA PRO A 46 -6.24 17.21 16.89
C PRO A 46 -6.56 17.49 15.42
N LYS A 47 -7.64 18.24 15.17
CA LYS A 47 -7.96 18.72 13.82
C LYS A 47 -7.01 19.86 13.45
N SER A 48 -6.25 19.69 12.38
CA SER A 48 -5.47 20.78 11.76
C SER A 48 -6.40 21.64 10.88
N ALA A 49 -6.17 22.95 10.86
CA ALA A 49 -6.88 23.88 9.97
C ALA A 49 -6.36 23.80 8.52
N ASP A 50 -5.07 23.48 8.36
CA ASP A 50 -4.43 23.30 7.07
C ASP A 50 -4.37 21.81 6.74
N GLY A 51 -5.19 21.42 5.75
CA GLY A 51 -5.36 20.05 5.30
C GLY A 51 -4.50 19.74 4.09
N ASP A 52 -3.18 19.66 4.27
CA ASP A 52 -2.35 18.71 3.53
C ASP A 52 -1.01 18.58 4.25
N HIS A 53 -0.77 17.42 4.86
CA HIS A 53 0.55 17.08 5.36
C HIS A 53 0.97 15.82 4.64
N ALA A 54 2.00 15.95 3.79
CA ALA A 54 2.74 14.83 3.27
C ALA A 54 3.12 13.90 4.43
N ALA A 55 3.02 12.59 4.22
CA ALA A 55 3.43 11.62 5.22
C ALA A 55 4.86 11.96 5.70
N PRO A 56 5.05 12.26 6.99
CA PRO A 56 6.38 12.58 7.51
C PRO A 56 7.31 11.39 7.29
N THR A 57 8.56 11.65 6.91
CA THR A 57 9.59 10.61 6.75
C THR A 57 9.78 9.79 8.03
N ASP A 58 9.60 10.43 9.19
CA ASP A 58 9.74 9.84 10.52
C ASP A 58 8.58 10.35 11.40
N THR A 59 7.91 9.44 12.12
CA THR A 59 6.78 9.78 13.02
C THR A 59 7.04 9.25 14.43
N LEU A 60 7.13 10.16 15.41
CA LEU A 60 7.14 9.80 16.83
C LEU A 60 5.71 9.80 17.33
N TYR A 61 5.29 8.68 17.90
CA TYR A 61 4.00 8.57 18.55
C TYR A 61 4.18 8.73 20.06
N MET A 62 3.23 9.42 20.72
CA MET A 62 3.10 9.48 22.18
C MET A 62 1.65 9.26 22.62
N ASP A 63 1.40 8.36 23.57
CA ASP A 63 0.07 8.18 24.17
C ASP A 63 -0.17 9.14 25.35
N ALA A 64 -1.42 9.24 25.82
CA ALA A 64 -1.78 10.11 26.94
C ALA A 64 -1.14 9.70 28.29
N LYS A 65 -0.55 8.49 28.39
CA LYS A 65 0.17 7.99 29.57
C LYS A 65 1.69 8.20 29.44
N GLY A 66 2.16 8.84 28.37
CA GLY A 66 3.57 9.09 28.12
C GLY A 66 4.33 7.91 27.50
N ARG A 67 3.64 6.89 26.98
CA ARG A 67 4.30 5.80 26.25
C ARG A 67 4.71 6.28 24.87
N LEU A 68 5.95 6.01 24.53
CA LEU A 68 6.55 6.39 23.25
C LEU A 68 6.66 5.18 22.32
N ALA A 69 6.47 5.45 21.03
CA ALA A 69 6.82 4.51 19.96
C ALA A 69 7.43 5.26 18.78
N PHE A 70 8.51 4.69 18.25
CA PHE A 70 9.23 5.19 17.10
C PHE A 70 9.76 4.01 16.29
N ASN A 71 9.30 3.85 15.05
CA ASN A 71 9.57 2.67 14.23
C ASN A 71 9.26 1.36 15.01
N GLU A 72 10.26 0.50 15.21
CA GLU A 72 10.13 -0.74 15.99
C GLU A 72 10.39 -0.54 17.49
N ALA A 73 10.95 0.62 17.89
CA ALA A 73 11.30 0.92 19.28
C ALA A 73 10.06 1.33 20.10
N ARG A 74 10.05 0.89 21.36
CA ARG A 74 8.97 1.15 22.33
C ARG A 74 9.56 1.55 23.68
N GLY A 75 8.87 2.44 24.40
CA GLY A 75 9.28 2.85 25.74
C GLY A 75 10.65 3.55 25.74
N ASP A 76 11.50 3.21 26.70
CA ASP A 76 12.80 3.88 26.90
C ASP A 76 13.75 3.74 25.69
N ALA A 77 13.66 2.61 24.97
CA ALA A 77 14.46 2.36 23.76
C ALA A 77 14.18 3.36 22.62
N VAL A 78 13.09 4.11 22.68
CA VAL A 78 12.77 5.15 21.69
C VAL A 78 13.79 6.27 21.72
N LEU A 79 14.30 6.66 22.89
CA LEU A 79 15.28 7.73 23.01
C LEU A 79 16.61 7.35 22.36
N ASP A 80 17.06 6.11 22.55
CA ASP A 80 18.26 5.59 21.90
C ASP A 80 18.10 5.53 20.37
N ALA A 81 16.94 5.09 19.89
CA ALA A 81 16.63 5.04 18.46
C ALA A 81 16.58 6.43 17.82
N LEU A 82 16.06 7.43 18.53
CA LEU A 82 16.08 8.83 18.10
C LEU A 82 17.49 9.42 18.12
N ALA A 83 18.30 9.10 19.14
CA ALA A 83 19.68 9.56 19.23
C ALA A 83 20.56 8.99 18.11
N ALA A 84 20.36 7.73 17.72
CA ALA A 84 21.10 7.10 16.61
C ALA A 84 20.75 7.67 15.22
N ARG A 85 19.63 8.40 15.11
CA ARG A 85 19.15 9.02 13.87
C ARG A 85 19.70 10.42 13.63
N ALA A 86 20.11 11.12 14.70
CA ALA A 86 20.64 12.48 14.71
C ALA A 86 22.09 12.53 14.17
#